data_AF-A0A257RU82-F1
#
_entry.id   AF-A0A257RU82-F1
#
_cell.length_a   1.000
_cell.length_b   1.000
_cell.length_c   1.000
_cell.angle_alpha   90.00
_cell.angle_beta   90.00
_cell.angle_gamma   90.00
#
_symmetry.space_group_name_H-M   'P 1'
#
loop_
_entity.id
_entity.type
_entity.pdbx_description
1 polymer ?
#
loop_
_entity_poly.entity_id
_entity_poly.type
_entity_poly.pdbx_seq_one_letter_code
_entity_poly.pdbx_strand_id
1 'polypeptide(L)' 'MARLHDGPSELHHFRGRQPAQVNGATIHYVSAGSVGSPILLVHGFPETWWTFHKLIPLLAVSHRVFAVDLRGFG' A
#
# COMPACT_ATOMS: atom_id res chain seq x y z
N MET A 1 26.03 -7.43 -15.45
CA MET A 1 24.58 -7.36 -15.75
C MET A 1 23.92 -6.55 -14.64
N ALA A 2 24.02 -5.21 -14.72
CA ALA A 2 23.50 -4.31 -13.71
C ALA A 2 21.98 -4.18 -13.87
N ARG A 3 21.21 -4.38 -12.80
CA ARG A 3 19.78 -4.06 -12.77
C ARG A 3 19.66 -2.53 -12.89
N LEU A 4 18.92 -2.10 -13.90
CA LEU A 4 18.51 -0.71 -14.07
C LEU A 4 17.80 -0.26 -12.79
N HIS A 5 18.31 0.82 -12.18
CA HIS A 5 17.56 1.58 -11.20
C HIS A 5 16.38 2.22 -11.92
N ASP A 6 15.18 1.73 -11.65
CA ASP A 6 13.94 2.32 -12.17
C ASP A 6 13.72 3.70 -11.50
N GLY A 7 13.45 4.68 -12.35
CA GLY A 7 13.36 6.10 -11.99
C GLY A 7 12.08 6.49 -11.23
N PRO A 8 11.86 7.80 -11.00
CA PRO A 8 10.85 8.37 -10.09
C PRO A 8 9.36 8.07 -10.41
N SER A 9 9.07 7.25 -11.43
CA SER A 9 7.71 6.83 -11.81
C SER A 9 7.11 5.70 -10.94
N GLU A 10 7.92 4.98 -10.15
CA GLU A 10 7.42 3.95 -9.22
C GLU A 10 6.81 4.53 -7.93
N LEU A 11 7.17 5.75 -7.54
CA LEU A 11 6.73 6.35 -6.26
C LEU A 11 5.25 6.78 -6.25
N HIS A 12 4.65 6.93 -7.43
CA HIS A 12 3.25 7.33 -7.61
C HIS A 12 2.33 6.16 -8.02
N HIS A 13 2.90 4.99 -8.29
CA HIS A 13 2.12 3.82 -8.67
C HIS A 13 1.80 2.97 -7.44
N PHE A 14 0.53 2.98 -7.06
CA PHE A 14 -0.02 1.92 -6.25
C PHE A 14 0.19 0.60 -7.00
N ARG A 15 0.76 -0.41 -6.34
CA ARG A 15 0.45 -1.78 -6.75
C ARG A 15 -1.03 -1.97 -6.44
N GLY A 16 -1.82 -2.05 -7.52
CA GLY A 16 -3.28 -2.15 -7.47
C GLY A 16 -3.77 -3.35 -6.67
N ARG A 17 -5.08 -3.37 -6.42
CA ARG A 17 -5.85 -4.31 -5.58
C ARG A 17 -5.20 -5.68 -5.37
N GLN A 18 -4.53 -5.84 -4.22
CA GLN A 18 -3.89 -7.09 -3.83
C GLN A 18 -4.72 -7.82 -2.76
N PRO A 19 -5.08 -9.10 -2.97
CA PRO A 19 -5.70 -9.91 -1.94
C PRO A 19 -4.65 -10.56 -1.03
N ALA A 20 -4.94 -10.66 0.26
CA ALA A 20 -4.22 -11.48 1.23
C ALA A 20 -5.19 -12.35 2.02
N GLN A 21 -4.83 -13.63 2.24
CA GLN A 21 -5.57 -14.50 3.16
C GLN A 21 -5.09 -14.28 4.58
N VAL A 22 -5.98 -13.79 5.46
CA VAL A 22 -5.70 -13.51 6.87
C VAL A 22 -6.83 -14.06 7.71
N ASN A 23 -6.54 -15.01 8.60
CA ASN A 23 -7.51 -15.59 9.55
C ASN A 23 -8.83 -16.05 8.89
N GLY A 24 -8.75 -16.66 7.70
CA GLY A 24 -9.92 -17.14 6.96
C GLY A 24 -10.72 -16.07 6.22
N ALA A 25 -10.18 -14.84 6.11
CA ALA A 25 -10.77 -13.76 5.32
C ALA A 25 -9.81 -13.30 4.22
N THR A 26 -10.37 -12.92 3.06
CA THR A 26 -9.63 -12.19 2.03
C THR A 26 -9.63 -10.70 2.38
N ILE A 27 -8.45 -10.15 2.62
CA ILE A 27 -8.23 -8.73 2.88
C ILE A 27 -7.70 -8.07 1.61
N HIS A 28 -8.32 -6.96 1.22
CA HIS A 28 -7.82 -6.12 0.14
C HIS A 28 -6.79 -5.12 0.69
N TYR A 29 -5.71 -4.91 -0.04
CA TYR A 29 -4.75 -3.86 0.26
C TYR A 29 -4.13 -3.28 -1.02
N VAL A 30 -3.60 -2.08 -0.89
CA VAL A 30 -2.65 -1.48 -1.85
C VAL A 30 -1.29 -1.37 -1.20
N SER A 31 -0.23 -1.43 -2.02
CA SER A 31 1.14 -1.26 -1.55
C SER A 31 1.93 -0.28 -2.40
N ALA A 32 2.88 0.40 -1.78
CA ALA A 32 3.84 1.29 -2.45
C ALA A 32 5.18 1.29 -1.71
N GLY A 33 6.26 1.59 -2.44
CA GLY A 33 7.62 1.57 -1.90
C GLY A 33 8.21 0.15 -1.80
N SER A 34 9.53 0.05 -1.98
CA SER A 34 10.26 -1.22 -2.07
C SER A 34 11.31 -1.40 -0.96
N VAL A 35 11.65 -0.34 -0.23
CA VAL A 35 12.73 -0.31 0.77
C VAL A 35 12.29 0.35 2.08
N GLY A 36 13.06 0.11 3.14
CA GLY A 36 12.84 0.73 4.45
C GLY A 36 11.80 0.04 5.33
N SER A 37 11.49 0.69 6.44
CA SER A 37 10.60 0.16 7.48
C SER A 37 9.18 -0.04 6.96
N PRO A 38 8.48 -1.10 7.36
CA PRO A 38 7.09 -1.31 6.96
C PRO A 38 6.16 -0.36 7.72
N ILE A 39 5.19 0.23 7.01
CA ILE A 39 4.09 1.02 7.59
C ILE A 39 2.76 0.40 7.16
N LEU A 40 1.89 0.13 8.14
CA LEU A 40 0.51 -0.32 7.91
C LEU A 40 -0.46 0.82 8.21
N LEU A 41 -1.26 1.19 7.23
CA LEU A 41 -2.31 2.20 7.35
C LEU A 41 -3.67 1.50 7.45
N VAL A 42 -4.42 1.84 8.49
CA VAL A 42 -5.73 1.27 8.79
C VAL A 42 -6.74 2.42 8.86
N HIS A 43 -7.76 2.37 8.00
CA HIS A 43 -8.78 3.41 7.93
C HIS A 43 -9.81 3.27 9.07
N GLY A 44 -10.60 4.33 9.30
CA GLY A 44 -11.74 4.32 10.21
C GLY A 44 -13.07 4.03 9.50
N PHE A 45 -14.17 4.07 10.24
CA PHE A 45 -15.51 4.08 9.64
C PHE A 45 -15.87 5.51 9.18
N PRO A 46 -16.48 5.73 7.99
CA PRO A 46 -16.89 4.77 6.95
C PRO A 46 -15.95 4.79 5.72
N GLU A 47 -14.64 4.79 5.94
CA GLU A 47 -13.64 5.02 4.87
C GLU A 47 -13.15 3.72 4.22
N THR A 48 -12.26 3.85 3.23
CA THR A 48 -11.44 2.77 2.65
C THR A 48 -9.97 3.21 2.63
N TRP A 49 -9.07 2.37 2.12
CA TRP A 49 -7.65 2.69 1.89
C TRP A 49 -7.46 4.04 1.17
N TRP A 50 -8.45 4.45 0.36
CA TRP A 50 -8.43 5.68 -0.41
C TRP A 50 -8.29 6.93 0.46
N THR A 51 -8.66 6.89 1.75
CA THR A 51 -8.40 8.02 2.67
C THR A 51 -6.91 8.40 2.72
N PHE A 52 -6.02 7.43 2.46
CA PHE A 52 -4.57 7.62 2.46
C PHE A 52 -3.94 7.86 1.08
N HIS A 53 -4.69 7.98 -0.02
CA HIS A 53 -4.11 8.03 -1.38
C HIS A 53 -3.08 9.15 -1.58
N LYS A 54 -3.20 10.27 -0.85
CA LYS A 54 -2.21 11.37 -0.86
C LYS A 54 -1.03 11.16 0.08
N LEU A 55 -1.22 10.40 1.16
CA LEU A 55 -0.19 10.13 2.17
C LEU A 55 0.76 9.01 1.73
N ILE A 56 0.22 7.96 1.10
CA ILE A 56 0.96 6.80 0.63
C ILE A 56 2.22 7.18 -0.19
N PRO A 57 2.15 8.02 -1.25
CA PRO A 57 3.34 8.36 -2.03
C PRO A 57 4.40 9.13 -1.22
N LEU A 58 3.99 9.90 -0.20
CA LEU A 58 4.93 10.64 0.66
C LEU A 58 5.72 9.69 1.57
N LEU A 59 5.06 8.66 2.10
CA LEU A 59 5.70 7.65 2.94
C LEU A 59 6.53 6.65 2.12
N ALA A 60 6.07 6.31 0.91
CA ALA A 60 6.68 5.33 0.02
C ALA A 60 8.08 5.70 -0.48
N VAL A 61 8.49 6.97 -0.34
CA VAL A 61 9.85 7.44 -0.65
C VAL A 61 10.91 6.69 0.17
N SER A 62 10.58 6.30 1.41
CA SER A 62 11.55 5.72 2.35
C SER A 62 11.00 4.53 3.14
N HIS A 63 9.76 4.12 2.88
CA HIS A 63 9.08 3.03 3.60
C HIS A 63 8.37 2.11 2.62
N ARG A 64 8.15 0.86 3.06
CA ARG A 64 7.21 -0.06 2.40
C ARG A 64 5.84 0.15 3.04
N VAL A 65 4.93 0.74 2.30
CA VAL A 65 3.62 1.18 2.79
C VAL A 65 2.56 0.21 2.33
N PHE A 66 1.69 -0.19 3.26
CA PHE A 66 0.53 -1.05 3.01
C PHE A 66 -0.70 -0.34 3.56
N ALA A 67 -1.69 -0.07 2.70
CA ALA A 67 -2.99 0.43 3.15
C ALA A 67 -4.05 -0.65 2.92
N VAL A 68 -4.71 -1.08 3.99
CA VAL A 68 -5.66 -2.19 3.99
C VAL A 68 -7.09 -1.69 4.07
N ASP A 69 -8.01 -2.40 3.41
CA ASP A 69 -9.43 -2.29 3.71
C ASP A 69 -9.79 -3.27 4.83
N LEU A 70 -10.45 -2.75 5.87
CA LEU A 70 -10.97 -3.57 6.96
C LEU A 70 -11.99 -4.58 6.42
N ARG A 71 -12.15 -5.72 7.11
CA ARG A 71 -13.12 -6.75 6.71
C ARG A 71 -14.52 -6.14 6.54
N GLY A 72 -15.12 -6.37 5.38
CA GLY A 72 -16.43 -5.83 5.03
C GLY A 72 -16.39 -4.47 4.33
N PHE A 73 -15.20 -3.89 4.16
CA PHE A 73 -14.93 -2.72 3.32
C PHE A 73 -14.14 -3.14 2.07
N GLY A 74 -14.10 -2.25 1.08
CA GLY A 74 -13.29 -2.41 -0.13
C GLY A 74 -13.90 -3.24 -1.24
#